data_AF-A0A4P6EQ44-F1
#
_entry.id   AF-A0A4P6EQ44-F1
#
_cell.length_a   1.000
_cell.length_b   1.000
_cell.length_c   1.000
_cell.angle_alpha   90.00
_cell.angle_beta   90.00
_cell.angle_gamma   90.00
#
_symmetry.space_group_name_H-M   'P 1'
#
loop_
_entity.id
_entity.type
_entity.pdbx_description
1 polymer ?
#
loop_
_entity_poly.entity_id
_entity_poly.type
_entity_poly.pdbx_seq_one_letter_code
_entity_poly.pdbx_strand_id
1 'polypeptide(L)'
;MYPVLADVVDGWSLERVTSREDCRVETIARTVALPLDHYLLYGVARTHLVALARTAPAVEIADYWFVVQLLDSLHDPLCRPAAEPPITNDRALHCATARAAITALCAFHLDNRVILSIRDVLDREWSRDSHAALPGRA
;
A
#
# COMPACT_ATOMS: atom_id res chain seq x y z
N MET A 1 -21.01 -9.29 -26.89
CA MET A 1 -20.18 -8.26 -27.55
C MET A 1 -20.64 -6.92 -27.01
N TYR A 2 -19.94 -6.36 -26.02
CA TYR A 2 -20.32 -5.11 -25.33
C TYR A 2 -19.48 -3.94 -25.87
N PRO A 3 -20.10 -2.86 -26.39
CA PRO A 3 -19.42 -1.75 -27.04
C PRO A 3 -19.19 -0.59 -26.06
N VAL A 4 -18.40 -0.80 -25.00
CA VAL A 4 -18.15 0.23 -23.96
C VAL A 4 -16.65 0.54 -23.79
N LEU A 5 -15.82 0.08 -24.73
CA LEU A 5 -14.36 0.33 -24.71
C LEU A 5 -13.86 1.20 -25.86
N ALA A 6 -14.74 1.76 -26.69
CA ALA A 6 -14.35 2.62 -27.81
C ALA A 6 -14.20 4.11 -27.42
N ASP A 7 -14.93 4.59 -26.40
CA ASP A 7 -14.96 6.02 -26.05
C ASP A 7 -13.81 6.49 -25.14
N VAL A 8 -12.93 5.60 -24.67
CA VAL A 8 -11.78 6.00 -23.84
C VAL A 8 -10.55 6.38 -24.68
N VAL A 9 -10.55 6.05 -25.97
CA VAL A 9 -9.37 6.23 -26.85
C VAL A 9 -9.42 7.54 -27.67
N ASP A 10 -10.58 8.19 -27.79
CA ASP A 10 -10.75 9.39 -28.63
C ASP A 10 -10.40 10.73 -27.95
N GLY A 11 -9.94 10.71 -26.69
CA GLY A 11 -9.55 11.92 -25.95
C GLY A 11 -8.12 12.40 -26.19
N TRP A 12 -7.30 11.67 -26.96
CA TRP A 12 -5.90 12.01 -27.22
C TRP A 12 -5.74 12.88 -28.48
N SER A 13 -6.59 13.90 -28.65
CA SER A 13 -6.32 14.96 -29.61
C SER A 13 -5.35 15.96 -29.00
N LEU A 14 -4.10 15.81 -29.43
CA LEU A 14 -3.05 16.82 -29.36
C LEU A 14 -3.62 18.15 -29.91
N GLU A 15 -3.80 19.17 -29.07
CA GLU A 15 -3.59 20.59 -29.37
C GLU A 15 -4.27 21.50 -28.33
N ARG A 16 -3.47 21.96 -27.36
CA ARG A 16 -3.28 23.39 -27.07
C ARG A 16 -2.18 23.52 -26.03
N VAL A 17 -1.01 23.95 -26.51
CA VAL A 17 0.01 24.59 -25.68
C VAL A 17 -0.61 25.87 -25.13
N THR A 18 -1.28 25.78 -23.98
CA THR A 18 -1.58 26.94 -23.13
C THR A 18 -0.35 27.24 -22.29
N SER A 19 -0.14 28.52 -22.04
CA SER A 19 1.14 29.15 -21.76
C SER A 19 1.85 28.57 -20.53
N ARG A 20 3.18 28.68 -20.56
CA ARG A 20 4.12 28.41 -19.46
C ARG A 20 3.84 29.22 -18.18
N GLU A 21 2.83 30.11 -18.20
CA GLU A 21 2.37 30.91 -17.07
C GLU A 21 1.27 30.20 -16.25
N ASP A 22 0.50 29.27 -16.82
CA ASP A 22 -0.49 28.49 -16.07
C ASP A 22 0.17 27.39 -15.20
N CYS A 23 1.37 26.93 -15.59
CA CYS A 23 2.21 26.08 -14.73
C CYS A 23 2.71 26.78 -13.46
N ARG A 24 2.51 28.10 -13.31
CA ARG A 24 2.86 28.85 -12.10
C ARG A 24 1.68 29.00 -11.12
N VAL A 25 0.45 28.65 -11.51
CA VAL A 25 -0.72 28.80 -10.64
C VAL A 25 -1.07 27.52 -9.87
N GLU A 26 -0.55 26.36 -10.27
CA GLU A 26 -0.56 25.13 -9.43
C GLU A 26 0.55 25.11 -8.36
N THR A 27 1.08 26.28 -8.00
CA THR A 27 2.06 26.46 -6.90
C THR A 27 1.41 26.32 -5.50
N ILE A 28 0.20 25.72 -5.38
CA ILE A 28 -0.50 25.51 -4.10
C ILE A 28 -1.04 24.08 -3.98
N ALA A 29 -0.19 23.10 -4.27
CA ALA A 29 -0.19 21.85 -3.53
C ALA A 29 1.27 21.51 -3.25
N ARG A 30 1.82 22.06 -2.16
CA ARG A 30 3.10 21.57 -1.64
C ARG A 30 2.92 20.08 -1.35
N THR A 31 3.31 19.21 -2.28
CA THR A 31 3.81 17.88 -1.96
C THR A 31 5.03 18.13 -1.08
N VAL A 32 4.80 18.19 0.23
CA VAL A 32 5.89 18.17 1.20
C VAL A 32 6.55 16.81 0.99
N ALA A 33 7.67 16.81 0.27
CA ALA A 33 8.47 15.62 0.08
C ALA A 33 8.77 15.06 1.47
N LEU A 34 8.25 13.86 1.76
CA LEU A 34 8.45 13.21 3.05
C LEU A 34 9.95 12.86 3.20
N PRO A 35 10.47 12.81 4.43
CA PRO A 35 11.89 12.50 4.65
C PRO A 35 12.24 11.08 4.18
N LEU A 36 13.51 10.82 3.87
CA LEU A 36 13.96 9.52 3.37
C LEU A 36 13.56 8.36 4.30
N ASP A 37 13.67 8.56 5.61
CA ASP A 37 13.32 7.56 6.63
C ASP A 37 11.86 7.09 6.53
N HIS A 38 10.97 7.99 6.11
CA HIS A 38 9.57 7.66 5.86
C HIS A 38 9.44 6.66 4.69
N TYR A 39 10.12 6.92 3.57
CA TYR A 39 10.10 6.03 2.41
C TYR A 39 10.80 4.68 2.69
N LEU A 40 11.82 4.66 3.54
CA LEU A 40 12.45 3.42 4.01
C LEU A 40 11.47 2.59 4.83
N LEU A 41 10.79 3.19 5.81
CA LEU A 41 9.80 2.49 6.63
C LEU A 41 8.60 2.02 5.80
N TYR A 42 8.15 2.82 4.85
CA TYR A 42 7.14 2.42 3.87
C TYR A 42 7.61 1.22 3.04
N GLY A 43 8.84 1.24 2.52
CA GLY A 43 9.41 0.13 1.76
C GLY A 43 9.48 -1.16 2.57
N VAL A 44 9.88 -1.08 3.85
CA VAL A 44 9.87 -2.21 4.77
C VAL A 44 8.43 -2.72 4.98
N ALA A 45 7.49 -1.85 5.35
CA ALA A 45 6.10 -2.23 5.57
C ALA A 45 5.52 -2.92 4.33
N ARG A 46 5.69 -2.32 3.16
CA ARG A 46 5.19 -2.82 1.88
C ARG A 46 5.79 -4.17 1.51
N THR A 47 7.09 -4.34 1.66
CA THR A 47 7.79 -5.61 1.39
C THR A 47 7.24 -6.75 2.23
N HIS A 48 7.08 -6.53 3.54
CA HIS A 48 6.56 -7.55 4.44
C HIS A 48 5.05 -7.82 4.24
N LEU A 49 4.25 -6.81 3.90
CA LEU A 49 2.83 -7.01 3.55
C LEU A 49 2.67 -7.79 2.24
N VAL A 50 3.47 -7.49 1.21
CA VAL A 50 3.46 -8.25 -0.05
C VAL A 50 3.94 -9.69 0.17
N ALA A 51 4.92 -9.90 1.05
CA ALA A 51 5.34 -11.24 1.45
C ALA A 51 4.21 -12.03 2.11
N LEU A 52 3.46 -11.41 3.03
CA LEU A 52 2.25 -12.01 3.63
C LEU A 52 1.21 -12.36 2.56
N ALA A 53 0.89 -11.40 1.68
CA ALA A 53 -0.13 -11.59 0.65
C ALA A 53 0.23 -12.69 -0.37
N ARG A 54 1.53 -12.92 -0.61
CA ARG A 54 2.02 -13.99 -1.48
C ARG A 54 2.08 -15.35 -0.80
N THR A 55 2.30 -15.38 0.51
CA THR A 55 2.45 -16.63 1.28
C THR A 55 1.14 -17.10 1.90
N ALA A 56 0.13 -16.23 1.96
CA ALA A 56 -1.23 -16.58 2.35
C ALA A 56 -1.84 -17.55 1.30
N PRO A 57 -2.27 -18.76 1.69
CA PRO A 57 -2.97 -19.67 0.80
C PRO A 57 -4.27 -19.04 0.30
N ALA A 58 -4.57 -19.23 -0.98
CA ALA A 58 -5.74 -18.65 -1.67
C ALA A 58 -7.12 -19.04 -1.08
N VAL A 59 -7.14 -19.95 -0.11
CA VAL A 59 -8.34 -20.44 0.60
C VAL A 59 -8.60 -19.67 1.89
N GLU A 60 -7.64 -18.87 2.37
CA GLU A 60 -7.81 -18.05 3.55
C GLU A 60 -8.76 -16.87 3.28
N ILE A 61 -9.59 -16.57 4.29
CA ILE A 61 -10.51 -15.43 4.28
C ILE A 61 -9.74 -14.09 4.34
N ALA A 62 -8.48 -14.13 4.77
CA ALA A 62 -7.65 -12.96 5.00
C ALA A 62 -7.15 -12.35 3.68
N ASP A 63 -7.49 -11.07 3.44
CA ASP A 63 -7.04 -10.32 2.26
C ASP A 63 -5.93 -9.33 2.64
N TYR A 64 -4.69 -9.81 2.62
CA TYR A 64 -3.51 -8.97 2.85
C TYR A 64 -3.22 -8.01 1.67
N TRP A 65 -3.76 -8.26 0.47
CA TRP A 65 -3.64 -7.32 -0.65
C TRP A 65 -4.41 -6.04 -0.39
N PHE A 66 -5.55 -6.12 0.30
CA PHE A 66 -6.28 -4.94 0.75
C PHE A 66 -5.44 -4.05 1.68
N VAL A 67 -4.68 -4.65 2.61
CA VAL A 67 -3.78 -3.89 3.50
C VAL A 67 -2.68 -3.19 2.72
N VAL A 68 -2.11 -3.85 1.70
CA VAL A 68 -1.14 -3.23 0.78
C VAL A 68 -1.76 -2.04 0.06
N GLN A 69 -2.97 -2.18 -0.48
CA GLN A 69 -3.65 -1.09 -1.19
C GLN A 69 -3.91 0.13 -0.29
N LEU A 70 -4.34 -0.10 0.96
CA LEU A 70 -4.53 0.98 1.93
C LEU A 70 -3.20 1.70 2.22
N LEU A 71 -2.12 0.96 2.44
CA LEU A 71 -0.79 1.54 2.66
C LEU A 71 -0.32 2.32 1.42
N ASP A 72 -0.43 1.74 0.23
CA ASP A 72 -0.04 2.38 -1.03
C ASP A 72 -0.87 3.67 -1.27
N SER A 73 -2.14 3.73 -0.88
CA SER A 73 -3.01 4.90 -1.06
C SER A 73 -2.52 6.16 -0.34
N LEU A 74 -1.72 6.00 0.72
CA LEU A 74 -1.13 7.11 1.47
C LEU A 74 0.09 7.74 0.78
N HIS A 75 0.60 7.13 -0.30
CA HIS A 75 1.86 7.50 -0.91
C HIS A 75 1.67 7.80 -2.41
N ASP A 76 2.41 8.78 -2.92
CA ASP A 76 2.44 9.11 -4.35
C ASP A 76 2.88 7.88 -5.16
N PRO A 77 2.07 7.38 -6.12
CA PRO A 77 2.41 6.26 -7.01
C PRO A 77 3.80 6.36 -7.66
N LEU A 78 4.24 7.58 -8.01
CA LEU A 78 5.50 7.81 -8.70
C LEU A 78 6.72 7.65 -7.79
N CYS A 79 6.53 7.70 -6.47
CA CYS A 79 7.60 7.61 -5.47
C CYS A 79 7.59 6.31 -4.67
N ARG A 80 6.73 5.34 -5.01
CA ARG A 80 6.61 4.08 -4.26
C ARG A 80 7.80 3.15 -4.57
N PRO A 81 8.66 2.80 -3.60
CA PRO A 81 9.59 1.69 -3.77
C PRO A 81 8.85 0.39 -4.15
N ALA A 82 9.46 -0.37 -5.06
CA ALA A 82 9.02 -1.72 -5.36
C ALA A 82 9.18 -2.60 -4.10
N ALA A 83 8.25 -3.53 -3.90
CA ALA A 83 8.39 -4.52 -2.83
C ALA A 83 9.54 -5.47 -3.16
N GLU A 84 10.45 -5.67 -2.21
CA GLU A 84 11.54 -6.62 -2.38
C GLU A 84 11.04 -8.06 -2.23
N PRO A 85 11.75 -9.05 -2.81
CA PRO A 85 11.43 -10.44 -2.56
C PRO A 85 11.66 -10.78 -1.08
N PRO A 86 10.76 -11.53 -0.43
CA PRO A 86 10.96 -11.93 0.96
C PRO A 86 12.17 -12.84 1.11
N ILE A 87 12.99 -12.57 2.13
CA ILE A 87 14.19 -13.35 2.46
C ILE A 87 13.83 -14.65 3.20
N THR A 88 12.70 -14.66 3.90
CA THR A 88 12.18 -15.81 4.66
C THR A 88 10.71 -16.05 4.28
N ASN A 89 10.18 -17.23 4.62
CA ASN A 89 8.75 -17.55 4.47
C ASN A 89 8.02 -17.51 5.82
N ASP A 90 8.66 -17.00 6.88
CA ASP A 90 8.06 -16.87 8.21
C ASP A 90 6.99 -15.76 8.23
N ARG A 91 5.73 -16.18 8.08
CA ARG A 91 4.55 -15.29 8.10
C ARG A 91 4.46 -14.47 9.39
N ALA A 92 4.80 -15.06 10.54
CA ALA A 92 4.72 -14.36 11.82
C ALA A 92 5.74 -13.22 11.89
N LEU A 93 6.97 -13.46 11.38
CA LEU A 93 7.97 -12.41 11.22
C LEU A 93 7.46 -11.30 10.29
N HIS A 94 6.89 -11.64 9.13
CA HIS A 94 6.38 -10.63 8.22
C HIS A 94 5.27 -9.77 8.83
N CYS A 95 4.34 -10.38 9.58
CA CYS A 95 3.30 -9.63 10.28
C CYS A 95 3.89 -8.70 11.36
N ALA A 96 4.79 -9.21 12.19
CA ALA A 96 5.43 -8.42 13.24
C ALA A 96 6.21 -7.22 12.68
N THR A 97 7.02 -7.45 11.63
CA THR A 97 7.82 -6.40 11.01
C THR A 97 6.96 -5.37 10.28
N ALA A 98 5.94 -5.81 9.53
CA ALA A 98 5.00 -4.90 8.88
C ALA A 98 4.28 -4.01 9.91
N ARG A 99 3.78 -4.60 11.00
CA ARG A 99 3.11 -3.88 12.08
C ARG A 99 4.03 -2.86 12.75
N ALA A 100 5.28 -3.23 13.04
CA ALA A 100 6.26 -2.32 13.61
C ALA A 100 6.56 -1.13 12.67
N ALA A 101 6.79 -1.40 11.38
CA ALA A 101 7.06 -0.37 10.39
C ALA A 101 5.85 0.58 10.21
N ILE A 102 4.63 0.05 10.10
CA ILE A 102 3.39 0.86 10.04
C ILE A 102 3.24 1.73 11.28
N THR A 103 3.55 1.19 12.47
CA THR A 103 3.47 1.97 13.71
C THR A 103 4.52 3.09 13.74
N ALA A 104 5.72 2.85 13.22
CA ALA A 104 6.77 3.86 13.12
C ALA A 104 6.40 4.98 12.13
N LEU A 105 5.59 4.69 11.10
CA LEU A 105 5.12 5.71 10.15
C LEU A 105 4.26 6.80 10.82
N CYS A 106 3.64 6.54 11.99
CA CYS A 106 2.92 7.56 12.77
C CYS A 106 3.80 8.75 13.18
N ALA A 107 5.12 8.58 13.24
CA ALA A 107 6.05 9.64 13.61
C ALA A 107 6.16 10.76 12.55
N PHE A 108 5.72 10.51 11.31
CA PHE A 108 5.89 11.42 10.17
C PHE A 108 4.67 12.31 9.89
N HIS A 109 3.77 12.48 10.87
CA HIS A 109 2.58 13.35 10.77
C HIS A 109 1.65 13.03 9.58
N LEU A 110 1.70 11.81 9.06
CA LEU A 110 0.62 11.29 8.22
C LEU A 110 -0.67 11.24 9.05
N ASP A 111 -1.82 11.12 8.39
CA ASP A 111 -3.09 10.98 9.10
C ASP A 111 -3.06 9.72 9.98
N ASN A 112 -2.81 9.93 11.27
CA ASN A 112 -2.70 8.88 12.28
C ASN A 112 -3.96 8.01 12.32
N ARG A 113 -5.13 8.55 11.95
CA ARG A 113 -6.35 7.75 11.88
C ARG A 113 -6.26 6.71 10.78
N VAL A 114 -5.68 7.06 9.63
CA VAL A 114 -5.51 6.12 8.52
C VAL A 114 -4.45 5.07 8.84
N ILE A 115 -3.31 5.47 9.43
CA ILE A 115 -2.28 4.50 9.83
C ILE A 115 -2.80 3.53 10.89
N LEU A 116 -3.52 4.01 11.91
CA LEU A 116 -4.16 3.16 12.90
C LEU A 116 -5.19 2.24 12.26
N SER A 117 -5.97 2.72 11.29
CA SER A 117 -6.93 1.90 10.55
C SER A 117 -6.23 0.78 9.76
N ILE A 118 -5.11 1.09 9.08
CA ILE A 118 -4.30 0.08 8.37
C ILE A 118 -3.82 -1.00 9.34
N ARG A 119 -3.32 -0.58 10.52
CA ARG A 119 -2.85 -1.51 11.55
C ARG A 119 -3.99 -2.39 12.08
N ASP A 120 -5.15 -1.80 12.35
CA ASP A 120 -6.29 -2.54 12.89
C ASP A 120 -6.86 -3.54 11.86
N VAL A 121 -6.83 -3.20 10.57
CA VAL A 121 -7.15 -4.15 9.48
C VAL A 121 -6.12 -5.27 9.43
N LEU A 122 -4.82 -4.96 9.48
CA LEU A 122 -3.76 -5.97 9.51
C LEU A 122 -3.94 -6.94 10.69
N ASP A 123 -4.18 -6.43 11.88
CA ASP A 123 -4.37 -7.24 13.09
C ASP A 123 -5.63 -8.13 12.98
N ARG A 124 -6.70 -7.62 12.38
CA ARG A 124 -7.93 -8.38 12.11
C ARG A 124 -7.65 -9.52 11.12
N GLU A 125 -7.01 -9.23 10.00
CA GLU A 125 -6.72 -10.25 8.98
C GLU A 125 -5.75 -11.31 9.54
N TRP A 126 -4.73 -10.89 10.29
CA TRP A 126 -3.82 -11.80 10.99
C TRP A 126 -4.53 -12.69 12.01
N SER A 127 -5.51 -12.17 12.76
CA SER A 127 -6.28 -12.98 13.70
C SER A 127 -7.10 -14.05 12.97
N ARG A 128 -7.73 -13.71 11.83
CA ARG A 128 -8.53 -14.65 11.03
C ARG A 128 -7.67 -15.76 10.44
N ASP A 129 -6.52 -15.39 9.91
CA ASP A 129 -5.51 -16.30 9.37
C ASP A 129 -4.95 -17.24 10.45
N SER A 130 -4.54 -16.69 11.60
CA SER A 130 -4.06 -17.48 12.75
C SER A 130 -5.11 -18.48 13.27
N HIS A 131 -6.39 -18.12 13.21
CA HIS A 131 -7.49 -19.03 13.54
C HIS A 131 -7.76 -20.09 12.46
N ALA A 132 -7.54 -19.77 11.19
CA ALA A 132 -7.66 -20.72 10.08
C ALA A 132 -6.51 -21.75 10.05
N ALA A 133 -5.33 -21.37 10.54
CA ALA A 133 -4.15 -22.23 10.66
C ALA A 133 -4.24 -23.32 11.75
N LEU A 134 -5.36 -23.42 12.49
CA LEU A 134 -5.64 -24.51 13.41
C LEU A 134 -6.65 -25.52 12.82
N PRO A 135 -6.24 -26.44 11.94
CA PRO A 135 -6.96 -27.69 11.75
C PRO A 135 -6.64 -28.62 12.94
N GLY A 136 -7.63 -29.41 13.35
CA GLY A 136 -7.64 -30.21 14.57
C GLY A 136 -6.30 -30.87 14.95
N ARG A 137 -5.90 -30.65 16.21
CA ARG A 137 -5.07 -31.62 16.92
C ARG A 137 -5.81 -32.97 16.89
N ALA A 138 -5.12 -33.95 16.32
CA ALA A 138 -5.43 -35.38 16.38
C ALA A 138 -5.67 -35.88 17.81
#